data_AF-A0ABD7EY23-F1
#
_entry.id   AF-A0ABD7EY23-F1
#
_cell.length_a   1.000
_cell.length_b   1.000
_cell.length_c   1.000
_cell.angle_alpha   90.00
_cell.angle_beta   90.00
_cell.angle_gamma   90.00
#
_symmetry.space_group_name_H-M   'P 1'
#
loop_
_entity.id
_entity.type
_entity.pdbx_description
1 polymer ?
#
loop_
_entity_poly.entity_id
_entity_poly.type
_entity_poly.pdbx_seq_one_letter_code
_entity_poly.pdbx_strand_id
1 'polypeptide(L)' 'MIINYQEAKKIAVSFLSQIEQEMGISLLIVESHVRENDDGWFFPYQSKEYLETMDINKSIIGNWPIFVSKNGGIPSIR' A
#
# COMPACT_ATOMS: atom_id res chain seq x y z
N MET A 1 -2.91 5.15 -21.69
CA MET A 1 -1.55 5.14 -21.08
C MET A 1 -1.51 3.95 -20.15
N ILE A 2 -0.48 3.09 -20.26
CA ILE A 2 -0.26 2.00 -19.31
C ILE A 2 0.97 2.40 -18.50
N ILE A 3 0.80 2.52 -17.18
CA ILE A 3 1.90 2.83 -16.27
C ILE A 3 2.68 1.55 -15.95
N ASN A 4 3.94 1.67 -15.56
CA ASN A 4 4.75 0.56 -15.08
C ASN A 4 4.71 0.42 -13.55
N TYR A 5 5.36 -0.62 -13.02
CA TYR A 5 5.42 -0.88 -11.59
C TYR A 5 5.94 0.30 -10.76
N GLN A 6 7.01 0.97 -11.22
CA GLN A 6 7.62 2.09 -10.48
C GLN A 6 6.68 3.29 -10.39
N GLU A 7 5.94 3.56 -11.46
CA GLU A 7 4.91 4.59 -11.49
C GLU A 7 3.73 4.23 -10.58
N ALA A 8 3.26 2.98 -10.64
CA ALA A 8 2.18 2.50 -9.77
C ALA A 8 2.58 2.57 -8.29
N LYS A 9 3.82 2.19 -7.97
CA LYS A 9 4.37 2.28 -6.62
C LYS A 9 4.44 3.71 -6.12
N LYS A 10 4.82 4.68 -6.95
CA LYS A 10 4.80 6.11 -6.56
C LYS A 10 3.38 6.58 -6.22
N ILE A 11 2.38 6.16 -6.99
CA ILE A 11 0.97 6.47 -6.71
C ILE A 11 0.55 5.84 -5.38
N ALA A 12 0.87 4.56 -5.17
CA ALA A 12 0.54 3.84 -3.93
C ALA A 12 1.22 4.47 -2.70
N VAL A 13 2.49 4.84 -2.79
CA VAL A 13 3.23 5.51 -1.70
C VAL A 13 2.62 6.87 -1.37
N SER A 14 2.29 7.67 -2.39
CA SER A 14 1.64 8.97 -2.19
C SER A 14 0.29 8.83 -1.46
N PHE A 15 -0.51 7.83 -1.84
CA PHE A 15 -1.78 7.53 -1.17
C PHE A 15 -1.58 6.99 0.24
N LEU A 16 -0.59 6.12 0.46
CA LEU A 16 -0.24 5.59 1.77
C LEU A 16 0.16 6.70 2.74
N SER A 17 0.87 7.73 2.28
CA SER A 17 1.22 8.90 3.09
C SER A 17 0.00 9.67 3.61
N GLN A 18 -1.11 9.67 2.87
CA GLN A 18 -2.37 10.27 3.34
C GLN A 18 -2.96 9.43 4.49
N ILE A 19 -2.99 8.12 4.33
CA ILE A 19 -3.47 7.18 5.37
C ILE A 19 -2.60 7.28 6.63
N GLU A 20 -1.28 7.36 6.47
CA GLU A 20 -0.32 7.54 7.58
C GLU A 20 -0.61 8.83 8.36
N GLN A 21 -0.91 9.94 7.66
CA GLN A 21 -1.28 11.20 8.31
C GLN A 21 -2.61 11.11 9.06
N GLU A 22 -3.61 10.43 8.48
CA GLU A 22 -4.92 10.25 9.11
C GLU A 22 -4.86 9.34 10.34
N MET A 23 -4.08 8.27 10.29
CA MET A 23 -3.94 7.30 11.39
C MET A 23 -2.93 7.75 12.45
N GLY A 24 -2.02 8.66 12.11
CA GLY A 24 -0.95 9.12 13.01
C GLY A 24 0.11 8.07 13.32
N ILE A 25 0.29 7.07 12.44
CA ILE A 25 1.27 5.99 12.59
C ILE A 25 2.04 5.79 11.29
N SER A 26 3.31 5.38 11.39
CA SER A 26 4.12 5.12 10.19
C SER A 26 3.75 3.80 9.51
N LEU A 27 3.53 3.87 8.21
CA LEU A 27 3.10 2.74 7.39
C LEU A 27 4.16 2.40 6.32
N LEU A 28 4.27 1.12 5.99
CA LEU A 28 5.13 0.64 4.92
C LEU A 28 4.38 -0.33 4.01
N ILE A 29 4.63 -0.21 2.71
CA ILE A 29 4.24 -1.24 1.74
C ILE A 29 5.05 -2.50 2.02
N VAL A 30 4.35 -3.64 2.11
CA VAL A 30 4.97 -4.95 2.29
C VAL A 30 5.34 -5.52 0.92
N GLU A 31 6.50 -5.11 0.40
CA GLU A 31 6.96 -5.39 -0.98
C GLU A 31 6.88 -6.87 -1.37
N SER A 32 7.19 -7.79 -0.45
CA SER A 32 7.15 -9.25 -0.70
C SER A 32 5.74 -9.76 -1.02
N HIS A 33 4.70 -9.02 -0.63
CA HIS A 33 3.30 -9.38 -0.82
C HIS A 33 2.62 -8.55 -1.92
N VAL A 34 3.34 -7.67 -2.60
CA VAL A 34 2.79 -6.97 -3.76
C VAL A 34 2.40 -7.99 -4.83
N ARG A 35 1.24 -7.78 -5.43
CA ARG A 35 0.70 -8.63 -6.50
C ARG A 35 0.28 -7.79 -7.68
N GLU A 36 0.53 -8.31 -8.87
CA GLU A 36 0.11 -7.73 -10.13
C GLU A 36 -0.94 -8.64 -10.76
N ASN A 37 -1.95 -8.02 -11.39
CA ASN A 37 -2.88 -8.70 -12.26
C ASN A 37 -3.10 -7.87 -13.54
N ASP A 38 -4.03 -8.32 -14.39
CA ASP A 38 -4.35 -7.65 -15.65
C ASP A 38 -4.89 -6.22 -15.44
N ASP A 39 -5.53 -5.95 -14.31
CA ASP A 39 -6.15 -4.66 -14.00
C ASP A 39 -5.18 -3.65 -13.34
N GLY A 40 -4.15 -4.13 -12.65
CA GLY A 40 -3.29 -3.27 -11.83
C GLY A 40 -2.38 -3.99 -10.83
N TRP A 41 -2.04 -3.25 -9.79
CA TRP A 41 -1.21 -3.73 -8.68
C TRP A 41 -1.92 -3.54 -7.36
N PHE A 42 -1.76 -4.54 -6.49
CA PHE A 42 -2.16 -4.51 -5.10
C PHE A 42 -0.92 -4.32 -4.24
N PHE A 43 -0.93 -3.28 -3.42
CA PHE A 43 0.14 -2.93 -2.49
C PHE A 43 -0.37 -3.13 -1.06
N PRO A 44 -0.21 -4.33 -0.48
CA PRO A 44 -0.43 -4.53 0.94
C PRO A 44 0.51 -3.62 1.74
N TYR A 45 0.02 -3.12 2.85
CA TYR A 45 0.81 -2.28 3.75
C TYR A 45 0.57 -2.69 5.20
N GLN A 46 1.49 -2.29 6.06
CA GLN A 46 1.46 -2.61 7.47
C GLN A 46 2.17 -1.50 8.28
N SER A 47 1.88 -1.43 9.57
CA SER A 47 2.63 -0.59 10.51
C SER A 47 4.12 -0.91 10.46
N LYS A 48 4.95 0.13 10.31
CA LYS A 48 6.40 0.01 10.38
C LYS A 48 6.84 -0.61 11.70
N GLU A 49 6.25 -0.17 12.81
CA GLU A 49 6.58 -0.64 14.15
C GLU A 49 6.30 -2.14 14.29
N TYR A 50 5.18 -2.63 13.74
CA TYR A 50 4.90 -4.06 13.71
C TYR A 50 5.94 -4.85 12.91
N LEU A 51 6.32 -4.36 11.72
CA LEU A 51 7.29 -5.06 10.87
C LEU A 51 8.68 -5.15 11.51
N GLU A 52 9.06 -4.16 12.32
CA GLU A 52 10.37 -4.11 12.99
C GLU A 52 10.39 -4.89 14.32
N THR A 53 9.28 -4.88 15.06
CA THR A 53 9.23 -5.42 16.44
C THR A 53 8.49 -6.74 16.56
N MET A 54 7.65 -7.08 15.57
CA MET A 54 6.68 -8.19 15.62
C MET A 54 5.66 -8.07 16.77
N ASP A 55 5.51 -6.89 17.40
CA ASP A 55 4.49 -6.66 18.42
C ASP A 55 3.10 -6.61 17.78
N ILE A 56 2.31 -7.66 17.99
CA ILE A 56 0.97 -7.81 17.42
C ILE A 56 0.03 -6.65 17.78
N ASN A 57 0.24 -5.95 18.90
CA ASN A 57 -0.57 -4.79 19.29
C ASN A 57 -0.37 -3.60 18.35
N LYS A 58 0.72 -3.61 17.57
CA LYS A 58 1.04 -2.60 16.56
C LYS A 58 0.61 -3.01 15.17
N SER A 59 0.06 -4.22 15.01
CA SER A 59 -0.45 -4.68 13.71
C SER A 59 -1.73 -3.95 13.32
N ILE A 60 -1.85 -3.66 12.03
CA ILE A 60 -3.06 -3.24 11.37
C ILE A 60 -3.71 -4.49 10.82
N ILE A 61 -4.96 -4.70 11.22
CA ILE A 61 -5.76 -5.87 10.86
C ILE A 61 -6.98 -5.38 10.08
N GLY A 62 -7.36 -6.14 9.04
CA GLY A 62 -8.52 -5.83 8.22
C GLY A 62 -8.32 -4.67 7.24
N ASN A 63 -7.08 -4.21 7.05
CA ASN A 63 -6.77 -3.30 5.95
C ASN A 63 -6.72 -4.06 4.64
N TRP A 64 -7.44 -3.56 3.64
CA TRP A 64 -7.29 -4.03 2.27
C TRP A 64 -6.06 -3.36 1.64
N PRO A 65 -5.38 -4.03 0.70
CA PRO A 65 -4.27 -3.43 -0.03
C PRO A 65 -4.70 -2.18 -0.81
N ILE A 66 -3.72 -1.32 -1.08
CA ILE A 66 -3.91 -0.20 -2.01
C ILE A 66 -3.87 -0.77 -3.43
N PHE A 67 -4.96 -0.60 -4.16
CA PHE A 67 -5.03 -0.92 -5.58
C PHE A 67 -4.69 0.29 -6.45
N VAL A 68 -3.79 0.10 -7.40
CA VAL A 68 -3.47 1.07 -8.46
C VAL A 68 -3.68 0.42 -9.82
N SER A 69 -4.57 1.00 -10.63
CA SER A 69 -4.86 0.48 -11.96
C SER A 69 -3.71 0.75 -12.94
N LYS A 70 -3.57 -0.15 -13.94
CA LYS A 70 -2.67 0.00 -15.09
C LYS A 70 -2.79 1.33 -15.83
N ASN A 71 -3.94 2.00 -15.75
CA ASN A 71 -4.14 3.31 -16.38
C ASN A 71 -3.64 4.50 -15.55
N GLY A 72 -3.12 4.27 -14.34
CA GLY A 72 -2.70 5.33 -13.42
C GLY A 72 -3.85 6.12 -12.80
N GLY A 73 -5.03 5.51 -12.71
CA GLY A 73 -6.20 6.10 -12.06
C GLY A 73 -6.03 6.32 -10.56
N ILE A 74 -7.08 6.84 -9.92
CA ILE A 74 -7.08 7.18 -8.50
C ILE A 74 -6.89 5.89 -7.68
N PRO A 75 -5.90 5.83 -6.77
CA PRO A 75 -5.69 4.68 -5.89
C PRO A 75 -6.89 4.48 -4.95
N SER A 76 -7.14 3.23 -4.58
CA SER A 76 -8.25 2.89 -3.68
C SER A 76 -7.91 1.68 -2.81
N ILE A 77 -8.55 1.56 -1.65
CA ILE A 77 -8.46 0.40 -0.77
C ILE A 77 -9.41 -0.68 -1.31
N ARG A 78 -8.89 -1.87 -1.67
CA ARG A 78 -9.67 -2.95 -2.32
C ARG A 78 -9.23 -4.35 -1.93
#